data_AF-A0A6P1KH53-F1
#
_entry.id   AF-A0A6P1KH53-F1
#
_cell.length_a   1.000
_cell.length_b   1.000
_cell.length_c   1.000
_cell.angle_alpha   90.00
_cell.angle_beta   90.00
_cell.angle_gamma   90.00
#
_symmetry.space_group_name_H-M   'P 1'
#
loop_
_entity.id
_entity.type
_entity.pdbx_description
1 polymer ?
#
loop_
_entity_poly.entity_id
_entity_poly.type
_entity_poly.pdbx_seq_one_letter_code
_entity_poly.pdbx_strand_id
1 'polypeptide(L)'
;MSNVNPSDASSKKIAAGICAILLGALGIHKFILGYTTQGLIMLLVTILTFGLGGAVMGIVGLVEGIIYLTKTDEEFLNTYIVEKKGWF
;
A
#
# COMPACT_ATOMS: atom_id res chain seq x y z
N MET A 1 -3.03 21.78 -10.01
CA MET A 1 -3.13 20.36 -10.41
C MET A 1 -1.72 19.87 -10.63
N SER A 2 -1.20 19.02 -9.74
CA SER A 2 0.06 18.31 -10.02
C SER A 2 -0.17 17.48 -11.29
N ASN A 3 0.64 17.69 -12.32
CA ASN A 3 0.70 16.83 -13.50
C ASN A 3 1.09 15.43 -13.02
N VAL A 4 0.11 14.61 -12.65
CA VAL A 4 0.37 13.19 -12.33
C VAL A 4 0.59 12.54 -13.68
N ASN A 5 1.85 12.39 -14.07
CA ASN A 5 2.18 11.71 -15.31
C ASN A 5 1.73 10.24 -15.15
N PRO A 6 0.98 9.66 -16.10
CA PRO A 6 0.51 8.28 -15.98
C PRO A 6 1.65 7.26 -15.76
N SER A 7 2.87 7.58 -16.21
CA SER A 7 4.09 6.81 -15.92
C SER A 7 4.47 6.78 -14.42
N ASP A 8 4.22 7.85 -13.69
CA ASP A 8 4.58 7.97 -12.27
C ASP A 8 3.61 7.15 -11.41
N ALA A 9 2.35 7.11 -11.83
CA ALA A 9 1.31 6.29 -11.22
C ALA A 9 1.62 4.79 -11.35
N SER A 10 1.98 4.36 -12.57
CA SER A 10 2.40 2.98 -12.85
C SER A 10 3.65 2.59 -12.05
N SER A 11 4.64 3.48 -11.97
CA SER A 11 5.85 3.26 -11.17
C SER A 11 5.55 3.13 -9.67
N LYS A 12 4.68 4.01 -9.14
CA LYS A 12 4.21 3.94 -7.75
C LYS A 12 3.39 2.68 -7.48
N LYS A 13 2.57 2.24 -8.45
CA LYS A 13 1.79 0.99 -8.36
C LYS A 13 2.71 -0.21 -8.19
N ILE A 14 3.72 -0.33 -9.06
CA ILE A 14 4.69 -1.43 -9.00
C ILE A 14 5.46 -1.38 -7.67
N ALA A 15 5.96 -0.21 -7.28
CA ALA A 15 6.69 -0.05 -6.01
C ALA A 15 5.80 -0.42 -4.80
N ALA A 16 4.57 0.10 -4.75
CA ALA A 16 3.63 -0.19 -3.67
C ALA A 16 3.26 -1.68 -3.65
N GLY A 17 3.01 -2.31 -4.80
CA GLY A 17 2.68 -3.73 -4.91
C GLY A 17 3.80 -4.65 -4.44
N ILE A 18 5.02 -4.41 -4.91
CA ILE A 18 6.20 -5.20 -4.49
C ILE A 18 6.50 -5.01 -3.00
N CYS A 19 6.47 -3.76 -2.52
CA CYS A 19 6.66 -3.49 -1.09
C CYS A 19 5.55 -4.10 -0.23
N ALA A 20 4.32 -4.19 -0.73
CA ALA A 20 3.22 -4.81 -0.01
C ALA A 20 3.39 -6.34 0.11
N ILE A 21 3.94 -6.99 -0.91
CA ILE A 21 4.22 -8.44 -0.89
C ILE A 21 5.41 -8.76 0.04
N LEU A 22 6.51 -8.01 -0.09
CA LEU A 22 7.75 -8.32 0.66
C LEU A 22 7.74 -7.75 2.08
N LEU A 23 7.13 -6.59 2.27
CA LEU A 23 7.19 -5.78 3.49
C LEU A 23 5.79 -5.38 3.97
N GLY A 24 4.75 -6.11 3.57
CA GLY A 24 3.35 -5.82 3.91
C GLY A 24 3.08 -5.80 5.41
N ALA A 25 3.74 -6.68 6.17
CA ALA A 25 3.61 -6.73 7.63
C ALA A 25 4.08 -5.44 8.33
N LEU A 26 4.93 -4.65 7.68
CA LEU A 26 5.43 -3.36 8.18
C LEU A 26 4.57 -2.18 7.71
N GLY A 27 3.71 -2.37 6.70
CA GLY A 27 2.87 -1.32 6.13
C GLY A 27 3.60 -0.31 5.23
N ILE A 28 4.81 -0.63 4.76
CA ILE A 28 5.68 0.28 3.99
C ILE A 28 5.01 0.76 2.69
N HIS A 29 4.23 -0.11 2.04
CA HIS A 29 3.48 0.20 0.83
C HIS A 29 2.47 1.34 0.99
N LYS A 30 1.90 1.52 2.18
CA LYS A 30 0.99 2.64 2.49
C LYS A 30 1.72 3.98 2.54
N PHE A 31 2.97 4.01 3.01
CA PHE A 31 3.78 5.23 3.02
C PHE A 31 4.16 5.69 1.60
N ILE A 32 4.39 4.75 0.69
CA ILE A 32 4.68 5.04 -0.73
C ILE A 32 3.51 5.77 -1.40
N LEU A 33 2.29 5.44 -0.99
CA LEU A 33 1.04 6.06 -1.45
C LEU A 33 0.72 7.38 -0.74
N GLY A 34 1.48 7.75 0.30
CA GLY A 34 1.22 8.93 1.12
C GLY A 34 0.18 8.71 2.23
N TYR A 35 -0.16 7.46 2.54
CA TYR A 35 -1.08 7.09 3.63
C TYR A 35 -0.34 6.89 4.95
N THR A 36 0.25 7.96 5.46
CA THR A 36 1.10 7.93 6.67
C THR A 36 0.36 7.37 7.88
N THR A 37 -0.91 7.75 8.07
CA THR A 37 -1.72 7.26 9.20
C THR A 37 -1.92 5.75 9.16
N GLN A 38 -2.17 5.19 7.97
CA GLN A 38 -2.49 3.77 7.84
C GLN A 38 -1.24 2.90 7.90
N GLY A 39 -0.16 3.34 7.26
CA GLY A 39 1.15 2.73 7.43
C GLY A 39 1.59 2.74 8.89
N LEU A 40 1.33 3.84 9.61
CA LEU A 40 1.62 3.92 11.05
C LEU A 40 0.76 2.98 11.88
N ILE A 41 -0.53 2.82 11.55
CA ILE A 41 -1.40 1.83 12.22
C ILE A 41 -0.85 0.41 12.01
N MET A 42 -0.47 0.03 10.79
CA MET A 42 0.13 -1.29 10.52
C MET A 42 1.41 -1.50 11.32
N LEU A 43 2.29 -0.50 11.31
CA LEU A 43 3.56 -0.54 12.02
C LEU A 43 3.36 -0.64 13.54
N LEU A 44 2.46 0.16 14.11
CA LEU A 44 2.15 0.13 15.54
C LEU A 44 1.50 -1.19 15.95
N VAL A 45 0.59 -1.75 15.13
CA VAL A 45 0.01 -3.06 15.41
C VAL A 45 1.10 -4.14 15.42
N THR A 46 1.98 -4.16 14.42
CA THR A 46 3.09 -5.11 14.37
C THR A 46 4.05 -4.93 15.56
N ILE A 47 4.35 -3.70 15.98
CA ILE A 47 5.25 -3.43 17.12
C ILE A 47 4.60 -3.75 18.48
N LEU A 48 3.38 -3.28 18.72
CA LEU A 48 2.66 -3.45 19.99
C LEU A 48 2.30 -4.91 20.27
N THR A 49 2.15 -5.71 19.22
CA THR A 49 1.91 -7.16 19.33
C THR A 49 3.20 -7.99 19.36
N PHE A 50 4.38 -7.35 19.52
CA PHE A 50 5.69 -8.03 19.45
C PHE A 50 5.89 -8.85 18.16
N GLY A 51 5.29 -8.42 17.05
CA GLY A 51 5.35 -9.09 15.76
C GLY A 51 4.29 -10.17 15.54
N LEU A 52 3.51 -10.57 16.56
CA LEU A 52 2.44 -11.57 16.42
C LEU A 52 1.30 -11.09 15.50
N GLY A 53 0.93 -9.81 15.59
CA GLY A 53 -0.02 -9.15 14.69
C GLY A 53 0.55 -8.92 13.28
N GLY A 54 1.87 -9.07 13.11
CA GLY A 54 2.55 -8.98 11.83
C GLY A 54 2.11 -10.06 10.84
N ALA A 55 1.67 -11.23 11.31
CA ALA A 55 1.11 -12.27 10.42
C ALA A 55 -0.20 -11.81 9.77
N VAL A 56 -1.12 -11.23 10.55
CA VAL A 56 -2.39 -10.69 10.04
C VAL A 56 -2.15 -9.50 9.12
N MET A 57 -1.31 -8.56 9.55
CA MET A 57 -0.94 -7.39 8.73
C MET A 57 -0.17 -7.78 7.47
N GLY A 58 0.63 -8.83 7.54
CA GLY A 58 1.33 -9.43 6.39
C GLY A 58 0.37 -10.02 5.37
N ILE A 59 -0.66 -10.72 5.81
CA ILE A 59 -1.72 -11.23 4.92
C ILE A 59 -2.47 -10.07 4.27
N VAL A 60 -2.85 -9.04 5.04
CA VAL A 60 -3.52 -7.85 4.48
C VAL A 60 -2.61 -7.16 3.44
N GLY A 61 -1.34 -6.94 3.76
CA GLY A 61 -0.37 -6.38 2.83
C GLY A 61 -0.16 -7.24 1.58
N LEU A 62 -0.13 -8.57 1.71
CA LEU A 62 -0.04 -9.49 0.58
C LEU A 62 -1.24 -9.35 -0.36
N VAL A 63 -2.46 -9.34 0.20
CA VAL A 63 -3.68 -9.19 -0.61
C VAL A 63 -3.71 -7.82 -1.28
N GLU A 64 -3.37 -6.74 -0.58
CA GLU A 64 -3.27 -5.41 -1.18
C GLU A 64 -2.19 -5.35 -2.26
N GLY A 65 -1.05 -6.01 -2.07
CA GLY A 65 0.00 -6.10 -3.07
C GLY A 65 -0.47 -6.75 -4.36
N ILE A 66 -1.22 -7.85 -4.25
CA ILE A 66 -1.84 -8.51 -5.41
C ILE A 66 -2.87 -7.58 -6.06
N ILE A 67 -3.73 -6.91 -5.28
CA ILE A 67 -4.72 -5.96 -5.81
C ILE A 67 -4.04 -4.84 -6.58
N TYR A 68 -2.98 -4.24 -6.04
CA TYR A 68 -2.26 -3.17 -6.71
C TYR A 68 -1.62 -3.63 -8.02
N LEU A 69 -1.02 -4.82 -8.04
CA LEU A 69 -0.38 -5.35 -9.25
C LEU A 69 -1.39 -5.82 -10.31
N THR A 70 -2.59 -6.22 -9.91
CA THR A 70 -3.63 -6.72 -10.83
C THR A 70 -4.57 -5.62 -11.33
N LYS A 71 -4.65 -4.47 -10.65
CA LYS A 71 -5.38 -3.30 -11.15
C LYS A 71 -4.69 -2.64 -12.35
N THR A 72 -5.51 -2.09 -13.23
CA THR A 72 -5.02 -1.21 -14.30
C THR A 72 -4.44 0.08 -13.72
N ASP A 73 -3.53 0.73 -14.44
CA ASP A 73 -2.86 1.95 -13.97
C ASP A 73 -3.85 3.09 -13.70
N GLU A 74 -4.87 3.22 -14.55
CA GLU A 74 -5.92 4.24 -14.42
C GLU A 74 -6.78 3.99 -13.19
N GLU A 75 -7.23 2.75 -12.97
CA GLU A 75 -8.02 2.39 -11.79
C GLU A 75 -7.22 2.57 -10.50
N PHE A 76 -5.93 2.20 -10.51
CA PHE A 76 -5.06 2.39 -9.36
C PHE A 76 -4.88 3.88 -9.04
N LEU A 77 -4.63 4.69 -10.06
CA LEU A 77 -4.50 6.13 -9.91
C LEU A 77 -5.78 6.74 -9.33
N ASN A 78 -6.93 6.42 -9.90
CA ASN A 78 -8.19 6.97 -9.43
C ASN A 78 -8.48 6.52 -7.99
N THR A 79 -8.39 5.21 -7.71
CA THR A 79 -8.75 4.65 -6.41
C THR A 79 -7.79 5.07 -5.29
N TYR A 80 -6.47 5.01 -5.52
CA TYR A 80 -5.48 5.17 -4.44
C TYR A 80 -4.75 6.51 -4.47
N ILE A 81 -4.63 7.18 -5.61
CA ILE A 81 -3.96 8.49 -5.67
C ILE A 81 -4.98 9.62 -5.57
N VAL A 82 -6.09 9.53 -6.30
CA VAL A 82 -7.13 10.58 -6.33
C VAL A 82 -8.10 10.44 -5.16
N GLU A 83 -8.79 9.30 -5.05
CA GLU A 83 -9.80 9.05 -4.02
C GLU A 83 -9.20 8.69 -2.65
N LYS A 84 -7.90 8.39 -2.61
CA LYS A 84 -7.16 8.03 -1.40
C LYS A 84 -7.81 6.89 -0.60
N LYS A 85 -8.24 5.83 -1.30
CA LYS A 85 -8.85 4.67 -0.66
C LYS A 85 -7.87 3.99 0.29
N GLY A 86 -8.23 3.99 1.57
CA GLY A 86 -7.29 3.62 2.59
C GLY A 86 -6.97 2.12 2.67
N TRP A 87 -7.94 1.23 2.48
CA TRP A 87 -7.75 -0.22 2.62
C TRP A 87 -8.54 -0.95 1.55
N PHE A 88 -7.95 -2.03 1.02
CA PHE A 88 -8.51 -2.84 -0.07
C PHE A 88 -9.11 -1.98 -1.18
#